data_AF-A0A326RJD9-F1
#
_entry.id   AF-A0A326RJD9-F1
#
_cell.length_a   1.000
_cell.length_b   1.000
_cell.length_c   1.000
_cell.angle_alpha   90.00
_cell.angle_beta   90.00
_cell.angle_gamma   90.00
#
_symmetry.space_group_name_H-M   'P 1'
#
loop_
_entity.id
_entity.type
_entity.pdbx_description
1 polymer ?
#
loop_
_entity_poly.entity_id
_entity_poly.type
_entity_poly.pdbx_seq_one_letter_code
_entity_poly.pdbx_strand_id
1 'polypeptide(L)'
;MSDEKIDKEQSDSQSEKSSDKGNESPKSRKAFSKLRRELSDEELNSPAVQKLLLDNLDQLENTNFELEIFEENFHAVDKEKAVLEEKLKSTKSSEILYTFTLTIGAAIMGLAPTFWTTGYGWLVVIVGFLLVLGGLISKFANR
;
A
#
# COMPACT_ATOMS: atom_id res chain seq x y z
N MET A 1 3.94 -55.13 -9.05
CA MET A 1 5.13 -54.31 -8.74
C MET A 1 4.70 -52.85 -8.96
N SER A 2 3.75 -52.34 -8.17
CA SER A 2 3.83 -52.04 -6.73
C SER A 2 4.93 -51.01 -6.49
N ASP A 3 4.58 -49.73 -6.53
CA ASP A 3 4.01 -48.92 -5.43
C ASP A 3 5.12 -48.35 -4.55
N GLU A 4 5.52 -47.10 -4.80
CA GLU A 4 5.99 -46.17 -3.76
C GLU A 4 6.00 -44.74 -4.35
N LYS A 5 5.00 -43.90 -4.02
CA LYS A 5 4.95 -42.94 -2.89
C LYS A 5 5.74 -41.66 -3.19
N ILE A 6 5.01 -40.60 -3.54
CA ILE A 6 5.44 -39.22 -3.25
C ILE A 6 4.26 -38.55 -2.54
N ASP A 7 4.50 -38.25 -1.27
CA ASP A 7 3.61 -37.59 -0.33
C ASP A 7 3.28 -36.17 -0.84
N LYS A 8 1.97 -35.86 -0.88
CA LYS A 8 1.46 -34.49 -0.98
C LYS A 8 1.04 -34.04 0.41
N GLU A 9 1.84 -33.18 1.01
CA GLU A 9 1.44 -32.40 2.18
C GLU A 9 0.32 -31.42 1.81
N GLN A 10 -0.87 -31.71 2.33
CA GLN A 10 -1.67 -30.81 3.17
C GLN A 10 -1.65 -29.31 2.80
N SER A 11 -2.66 -28.89 2.04
CA SER A 11 -3.20 -27.53 2.14
C SER A 11 -4.54 -27.62 2.86
N ASP A 12 -4.50 -27.43 4.17
CA ASP A 12 -5.67 -27.28 5.02
C ASP A 12 -6.59 -26.20 4.46
N SER A 13 -7.79 -26.62 4.07
CA SER A 13 -8.87 -25.77 3.62
C SER A 13 -9.90 -25.73 4.73
N GLN A 14 -9.84 -24.72 5.60
CA GLN A 14 -10.98 -24.41 6.46
C GLN A 14 -11.06 -22.93 6.83
N SER A 15 -12.33 -22.48 6.83
CA SER A 15 -12.84 -21.23 7.42
C SER A 15 -12.65 -19.96 6.57
N GLU A 16 -13.64 -19.14 6.23
CA GLU A 16 -14.97 -18.91 6.84
C GLU A 16 -16.00 -18.54 5.77
N LYS A 17 -17.19 -19.16 5.88
CA LYS A 17 -18.43 -18.64 5.34
C LYS A 17 -19.14 -17.91 6.47
N SER A 18 -19.79 -16.80 6.13
CA SER A 18 -20.81 -16.05 6.90
C SER A 18 -20.35 -15.26 8.12
N SER A 19 -20.30 -13.94 7.97
CA SER A 19 -21.38 -13.09 8.51
C SER A 19 -21.24 -11.69 7.92
N ASP A 20 -22.17 -11.35 7.03
CA ASP A 20 -22.56 -9.97 6.75
C ASP A 20 -23.11 -9.39 8.07
N LYS A 21 -22.20 -8.93 8.93
CA LYS A 21 -22.57 -8.08 10.05
C LYS A 21 -22.85 -6.71 9.46
N GLY A 22 -24.13 -6.53 9.15
CA GLY A 22 -24.70 -5.25 8.79
C GLY A 22 -24.22 -4.16 9.74
N ASN A 23 -24.25 -2.93 9.23
CA ASN A 23 -24.00 -1.70 9.95
C ASN A 23 -24.81 -1.64 11.25
N GLU A 24 -24.26 -2.20 12.33
CA GLU A 24 -24.76 -2.03 13.68
C GLU A 24 -24.37 -0.62 14.10
N SER A 25 -25.21 0.35 13.74
CA SER A 25 -25.19 1.68 14.35
C SER A 25 -25.11 1.49 15.87
N PRO A 26 -24.20 2.17 16.58
CA PRO A 26 -23.95 1.91 17.99
C PRO A 26 -25.28 2.01 18.73
N LYS A 27 -25.70 0.88 19.32
CA LYS A 27 -26.93 0.71 20.09
C LYS A 27 -27.06 1.90 21.02
N SER A 28 -27.99 2.82 20.74
CA SER A 28 -28.08 4.08 21.48
C SER A 28 -28.22 3.75 22.96
N ARG A 29 -27.44 4.44 23.80
CA ARG A 29 -27.33 4.18 25.23
C ARG A 29 -28.70 4.39 25.89
N LYS A 30 -29.50 3.32 25.98
CA LYS A 30 -30.84 3.30 26.60
C LYS A 30 -30.83 3.73 28.08
N ALA A 31 -29.66 3.78 28.72
CA ALA A 31 -29.49 4.26 30.09
C ALA A 31 -29.96 5.71 30.31
N PHE A 32 -29.97 6.55 29.26
CA PHE A 32 -30.38 7.95 29.33
C PHE A 32 -31.71 8.24 28.63
N SER A 33 -32.45 7.22 28.18
CA SER A 33 -33.71 7.43 27.43
C SER A 33 -34.84 8.07 28.24
N LYS A 34 -34.72 8.09 29.58
CA LYS A 34 -35.66 8.73 30.51
C LYS A 34 -35.26 10.15 30.92
N LEU A 35 -34.06 10.62 30.55
CA LEU A 35 -33.64 11.99 30.81
C LEU A 35 -34.24 12.89 29.72
N ARG A 36 -34.93 13.98 30.10
CA ARG A 36 -35.26 15.02 29.11
C ARG A 36 -33.94 15.56 28.56
N ARG A 37 -33.81 15.54 27.22
CA ARG A 37 -32.64 16.07 26.52
C ARG A 37 -32.59 17.60 26.53
N GLU A 38 -33.72 18.24 26.87
CA GLU A 38 -33.88 19.67 27.00
C GLU A 38 -33.77 20.05 28.48
N LEU A 39 -32.84 20.96 28.80
CA LEU A 39 -32.76 21.60 30.10
C LEU A 39 -33.90 22.60 30.26
N SER A 40 -34.54 22.66 31.44
CA SER A 40 -35.48 23.75 31.74
C SER A 40 -34.73 25.04 32.08
N ASP A 41 -35.38 26.21 31.96
CA ASP A 41 -34.76 27.51 32.26
C ASP A 41 -34.28 27.63 33.72
N GLU A 42 -34.90 26.89 34.66
CA GLU A 42 -34.46 26.77 36.05
C GLU A 42 -33.14 26.00 36.19
N GLU A 43 -32.96 24.91 35.42
CA GLU A 43 -31.75 24.08 35.46
C GLU A 43 -30.59 24.77 34.73
N LEU A 44 -30.87 25.55 33.68
CA LEU A 44 -29.88 26.39 32.98
C LEU A 44 -29.32 27.52 33.83
N ASN A 45 -30.11 28.07 34.76
CA ASN A 45 -29.65 29.11 35.70
C ASN A 45 -28.79 28.55 36.84
N SER A 46 -28.68 27.23 36.96
CA SER A 46 -27.80 26.62 37.96
C SER A 46 -26.33 26.82 37.58
N PRO A 47 -25.49 27.38 38.48
CA PRO A 47 -24.07 27.62 38.19
C PRO A 47 -23.28 26.33 37.93
N ALA A 48 -23.76 25.19 38.43
CA ALA A 48 -23.14 23.89 38.17
C ALA A 48 -23.36 23.42 36.72
N VAL A 49 -24.55 23.64 36.17
CA VAL A 49 -24.91 23.26 34.80
C VAL A 49 -24.18 24.16 33.80
N GLN A 50 -24.08 25.47 34.06
CA GLN A 50 -23.33 26.40 33.22
C GLN A 50 -21.84 26.06 33.16
N LYS A 51 -21.21 25.76 34.30
CA LYS A 51 -19.80 25.31 34.34
C LYS A 51 -19.59 23.99 33.60
N LEU A 52 -20.53 23.05 33.71
CA LEU A 52 -20.45 21.79 33.00
C LEU A 52 -20.62 21.97 31.49
N LEU A 53 -21.52 22.85 31.03
CA LEU A 53 -21.65 23.17 29.60
C LEU A 53 -20.40 23.85 29.05
N LEU A 54 -19.81 24.78 29.81
CA LEU A 54 -18.53 25.41 29.45
C LEU A 54 -17.41 24.38 29.36
N ASP A 55 -17.26 23.50 30.35
CA ASP A 55 -16.23 22.45 30.36
C ASP A 55 -16.41 21.47 29.19
N ASN A 56 -17.66 21.10 28.86
CA ASN A 56 -17.95 20.29 27.68
C ASN A 56 -17.67 21.03 26.37
N LEU A 57 -17.91 22.34 26.31
CA LEU A 57 -17.59 23.16 25.14
C LEU A 57 -16.08 23.23 24.92
N ASP A 58 -15.33 23.54 25.97
CA ASP A 58 -13.85 23.58 25.96
C ASP A 58 -13.28 22.21 25.56
N GLN A 59 -13.85 21.12 26.08
CA GLN A 59 -13.46 19.77 25.69
C GLN A 59 -13.77 19.49 24.22
N LEU A 60 -14.96 19.88 23.73
CA LEU A 60 -15.32 19.69 22.32
C LEU A 60 -14.40 20.48 21.39
N GLU A 61 -14.10 21.73 21.73
CA GLU A 61 -13.19 22.58 20.97
C GLU A 61 -11.78 21.98 20.91
N ASN A 62 -11.25 21.52 22.04
CA ASN A 62 -9.96 20.84 22.08
C ASN A 62 -9.96 19.56 21.21
N THR A 63 -11.00 18.72 21.31
CA THR A 63 -11.07 17.50 20.48
C THR A 63 -11.21 17.82 18.99
N ASN A 64 -11.90 18.90 18.65
CA ASN A 64 -12.05 19.32 17.27
C ASN A 64 -10.71 19.83 16.71
N PHE A 65 -9.99 20.62 17.50
CA PHE A 65 -8.64 21.09 17.15
C PHE A 65 -7.65 19.92 17.00
N GLU A 66 -7.64 18.95 17.91
CA GLU A 66 -6.80 17.75 17.78
C GLU A 66 -7.15 16.94 16.52
N LEU A 67 -8.44 16.86 16.17
CA LEU A 67 -8.90 16.14 15.00
C LEU A 67 -8.47 16.83 13.70
N GLU A 68 -8.57 18.16 13.65
CA GLU A 68 -8.09 18.98 12.51
C GLU A 68 -6.59 18.77 12.29
N ILE A 69 -5.79 18.82 13.37
CA ILE A 69 -4.35 18.53 13.30
C ILE A 69 -4.08 17.11 12.80
N PHE A 70 -4.85 16.13 13.26
CA PHE A 70 -4.67 14.75 12.81
C PHE A 70 -5.02 14.58 11.33
N GLU A 71 -6.08 15.21 10.86
CA GLU A 71 -6.50 15.20 9.46
C GLU A 71 -5.45 15.84 8.55
N GLU A 72 -4.91 17.00 8.94
CA GLU A 72 -3.83 17.66 8.20
C GLU A 72 -2.59 16.77 8.10
N ASN A 73 -2.16 16.18 9.22
CA ASN A 73 -1.01 15.28 9.26
C ASN A 73 -1.25 14.01 8.44
N PHE A 74 -2.45 13.44 8.51
CA PHE A 74 -2.81 12.28 7.72
C PHE A 74 -2.73 12.59 6.22
N HIS A 75 -3.27 13.73 5.78
CA HIS A 75 -3.20 14.15 4.39
C HIS A 75 -1.77 14.49 3.94
N ALA A 76 -0.94 15.05 4.83
CA ALA A 76 0.46 15.29 4.52
C ALA A 76 1.21 13.96 4.30
N VAL A 77 1.09 13.01 5.22
CA VAL A 77 1.73 11.69 5.13
C VAL A 77 1.21 10.89 3.95
N ASP A 78 -0.10 10.91 3.69
CA ASP A 78 -0.69 10.20 2.55
C ASP A 78 -0.18 10.74 1.20
N LYS A 79 -0.04 12.08 1.08
CA LYS A 79 0.58 12.70 -0.10
C LYS A 79 2.03 12.29 -0.26
N GLU A 80 2.83 12.32 0.81
CA GLU A 80 4.23 11.91 0.76
C GLU A 80 4.36 10.44 0.36
N LYS A 81 3.54 9.57 0.95
CA LYS A 81 3.49 8.15 0.62
C LYS A 81 3.15 7.95 -0.86
N ALA A 82 2.14 8.62 -1.39
CA ALA A 82 1.78 8.52 -2.81
C ALA A 82 2.94 8.94 -3.73
N VAL A 83 3.65 10.03 -3.39
CA VAL A 83 4.84 10.46 -4.14
C VAL A 83 5.96 9.42 -4.07
N LEU A 84 6.21 8.83 -2.91
CA LEU A 84 7.23 7.80 -2.73
C LEU A 84 6.88 6.50 -3.46
N GLU A 85 5.62 6.07 -3.42
CA GLU A 85 5.14 4.90 -4.15
C GLU A 85 5.31 5.07 -5.66
N GLU A 86 4.99 6.24 -6.20
CA GLU A 86 5.16 6.50 -7.64
C GLU A 86 6.65 6.51 -8.03
N LYS A 87 7.52 7.12 -7.21
CA LYS A 87 8.97 7.06 -7.41
C LYS A 87 9.51 5.64 -7.36
N LEU A 88 9.02 4.82 -6.42
CA LEU A 88 9.38 3.41 -6.31
C LEU A 88 8.92 2.63 -7.55
N LYS A 89 7.69 2.84 -8.01
CA LYS A 89 7.15 2.17 -9.20
C LYS A 89 7.95 2.50 -10.46
N SER A 90 8.33 3.78 -10.64
CA SER A 90 9.20 4.22 -11.74
C SER A 90 10.61 3.61 -11.65
N THR A 91 11.16 3.49 -10.44
CA THR A 91 12.46 2.85 -10.24
C THR A 91 12.39 1.34 -10.52
N LYS A 92 11.30 0.68 -10.09
CA LYS A 92 11.08 -0.76 -10.31
C LYS A 92 10.95 -1.11 -11.79
N SER A 93 10.22 -0.32 -12.58
CA SER A 93 10.12 -0.55 -14.03
C SER A 93 11.48 -0.44 -14.71
N SER A 94 12.30 0.52 -14.29
CA SER A 94 13.68 0.70 -14.78
C SER A 94 14.59 -0.46 -14.39
N GLU A 95 14.48 -0.99 -13.16
CA GLU A 95 15.22 -2.18 -12.70
C GLU A 95 14.86 -3.44 -13.48
N ILE A 96 13.56 -3.65 -13.73
CA ILE A 96 13.06 -4.80 -14.51
C ILE A 96 13.57 -4.72 -15.94
N LEU A 97 13.51 -3.55 -16.57
CA LEU A 97 13.99 -3.38 -17.94
C LEU A 97 15.51 -3.59 -18.03
N TYR A 98 16.27 -3.05 -17.06
CA TYR A 98 17.72 -3.25 -16.98
C TYR A 98 18.09 -4.73 -16.82
N THR A 99 17.46 -5.43 -15.88
CA THR A 99 17.75 -6.86 -15.64
C THR A 99 17.34 -7.73 -16.83
N PHE A 100 16.22 -7.42 -17.48
CA PHE A 100 15.76 -8.10 -18.69
C PHE A 100 16.72 -7.92 -19.87
N THR A 101 17.07 -6.67 -20.19
CA THR A 101 18.00 -6.35 -21.30
C THR A 101 19.39 -6.94 -21.05
N LEU A 102 19.89 -6.89 -19.82
CA LEU A 102 21.17 -7.47 -19.46
C LEU A 102 21.17 -9.01 -19.59
N THR A 103 20.12 -9.67 -19.12
CA THR A 103 19.99 -11.13 -19.17
C THR A 103 19.91 -11.62 -20.62
N ILE A 104 19.07 -10.98 -21.44
CA ILE A 104 18.92 -11.34 -22.86
C ILE A 104 20.19 -11.02 -23.64
N GLY A 105 20.77 -9.84 -23.43
CA GLY A 105 22.03 -9.45 -24.09
C GLY A 105 23.15 -10.43 -23.76
N ALA A 106 23.31 -10.81 -22.48
CA ALA A 106 24.29 -11.79 -22.05
C ALA A 106 24.02 -13.19 -22.60
N ALA A 107 22.75 -13.63 -22.67
CA ALA A 107 22.38 -14.92 -23.24
C ALA A 107 22.71 -15.00 -24.74
N ILE A 108 22.38 -13.95 -25.51
CA ILE A 108 22.72 -13.85 -26.93
C ILE A 108 24.24 -13.85 -27.13
N MET A 109 24.97 -13.11 -26.29
CA MET A 109 26.44 -13.08 -26.31
C MET A 109 27.04 -14.47 -26.02
N GLY A 110 26.48 -15.21 -25.07
CA GLY A 110 26.89 -16.59 -24.74
C GLY A 110 26.60 -17.60 -25.85
N LEU A 111 25.59 -17.34 -26.68
CA LEU A 111 25.27 -18.13 -27.88
C LEU A 111 26.15 -17.79 -29.10
N ALA A 112 26.93 -16.70 -29.05
CA ALA A 112 27.76 -16.25 -30.17
C ALA A 112 28.74 -17.31 -30.73
N PRO A 113 29.40 -18.17 -29.91
CA PRO A 113 30.30 -19.21 -30.43
C PRO A 113 29.59 -20.18 -31.37
N THR A 114 28.31 -20.46 -31.14
CA THR A 114 27.49 -21.37 -31.97
C THR A 114 27.29 -20.82 -33.38
N PHE A 115 27.21 -19.49 -33.54
CA PHE A 115 26.99 -18.83 -34.82
C PHE A 115 28.28 -18.46 -35.56
N TRP A 116 29.44 -18.74 -34.97
CA TRP A 116 30.74 -18.51 -35.60
C TRP A 116 30.97 -19.42 -36.80
N THR A 117 30.40 -20.63 -36.76
CA THR A 117 30.47 -21.64 -37.83
C THR A 117 29.70 -21.21 -39.09
N THR A 118 28.67 -20.38 -38.93
CA THR A 118 27.83 -19.85 -40.02
C THR A 118 28.40 -18.56 -40.61
N GLY A 119 29.50 -18.02 -40.08
CA GLY A 119 30.11 -16.75 -40.54
C GLY A 119 29.42 -15.47 -40.05
N TYR A 120 28.27 -15.58 -39.38
CA TYR A 120 27.51 -14.45 -38.84
C TYR A 120 27.74 -14.19 -37.34
N GLY A 121 28.64 -14.93 -36.68
CA GLY A 121 28.91 -14.79 -35.24
C GLY A 121 29.27 -13.36 -34.81
N TRP A 122 29.96 -12.60 -35.66
CA TRP A 122 30.30 -11.20 -35.39
C TRP A 122 29.06 -10.28 -35.26
N LEU A 123 28.00 -10.53 -36.04
CA LEU A 123 26.73 -9.78 -35.93
C LEU A 123 26.03 -10.07 -34.60
N VAL A 124 26.05 -11.33 -34.16
CA VAL A 124 25.44 -11.75 -32.89
C VAL A 124 26.12 -11.07 -31.70
N VAL A 125 27.45 -10.96 -31.73
CA VAL A 125 28.23 -10.24 -30.72
C VAL A 125 27.90 -8.74 -30.73
N ILE A 126 27.80 -8.12 -31.91
CA ILE A 126 27.47 -6.69 -32.01
C ILE A 126 26.07 -6.40 -31.47
N VAL A 127 25.08 -7.22 -31.81
CA VAL A 127 23.70 -7.06 -31.32
C VAL A 127 23.63 -7.28 -29.81
N GLY A 128 24.29 -8.32 -29.29
CA GLY A 128 24.38 -8.56 -27.85
C GLY A 128 25.06 -7.40 -27.11
N PHE A 129 26.16 -6.88 -27.66
CA PHE A 129 26.89 -5.74 -27.12
C PHE A 129 26.04 -4.46 -27.08
N LEU A 130 25.32 -4.15 -28.17
CA LEU A 130 24.40 -3.02 -28.24
C LEU A 130 23.26 -3.14 -27.23
N LEU A 131 22.72 -4.33 -27.01
CA LEU A 131 21.67 -4.57 -26.01
C LEU A 131 22.16 -4.30 -24.58
N VAL A 132 23.37 -4.81 -24.25
CA VAL A 132 23.98 -4.61 -22.93
C VAL A 132 24.31 -3.14 -22.70
N LEU A 133 24.89 -2.47 -23.70
CA LEU A 133 25.16 -1.03 -23.66
C LEU A 133 23.88 -0.22 -23.50
N GLY A 134 22.83 -0.54 -24.27
CA GLY A 134 21.53 0.11 -24.19
C GLY A 134 20.92 -0.01 -22.79
N GLY A 135 21.00 -1.19 -22.16
CA GLY A 135 20.59 -1.39 -20.78
C GLY A 135 21.40 -0.54 -19.79
N LEU A 136 22.73 -0.52 -19.91
CA LEU A 136 23.62 0.28 -19.06
C LEU A 136 23.31 1.79 -19.17
N ILE A 137 23.16 2.28 -20.40
CA ILE A 137 22.87 3.69 -20.68
C ILE A 137 21.48 4.07 -20.18
N SER A 138 20.47 3.22 -20.38
CA SER A 138 19.12 3.45 -19.87
C SER A 138 19.09 3.61 -18.35
N LYS A 139 19.93 2.86 -17.62
CA LYS A 139 20.05 2.98 -16.16
C LYS A 139 20.74 4.27 -15.73
N PHE A 140 21.69 4.76 -16.52
CA PHE A 140 22.40 6.01 -16.25
C PHE A 140 21.64 7.27 -16.69
N ALA A 141 20.80 7.16 -17.73
CA ALA A 141 20.01 8.27 -18.25
C ALA A 141 18.74 8.55 -17.43
N ASN A 142 18.22 7.55 -16.70
CA ASN A 142 17.05 7.68 -15.84
C ASN A 142 17.40 7.85 -14.35
N ARG A 143 18.67 8.19 -14.07
CA ARG A 143 19.18 8.47 -12.72
C ARG A 143 19.25 9.98 -12.50
#